data_AF-A0A9D9DMG9-F1
#
_entry.id   AF-A0A9D9DMG9-F1
#
_cell.length_a   1.000
_cell.length_b   1.000
_cell.length_c   1.000
_cell.angle_alpha   90.00
_cell.angle_beta   90.00
_cell.angle_gamma   90.00
#
_symmetry.space_group_name_H-M   'P 1'
#
loop_
_entity.id
_entity.type
_entity.pdbx_description
1 polymer ?
#
loop_
_entity_poly.entity_id
_entity_poly.type
_entity_poly.pdbx_seq_one_letter_code
_entity_poly.pdbx_strand_id
1 'polypeptide(L)'
;MFRNNKMQYIIRTCSSENVQELQNLLNEMSMNGWELYSMNEVEGEDGYTFNCIFMSEAKSEGSSDAGDEINISTFKSQMEKMLSPKLSPYETCVDIQSKIKMQQQKIAKIKKELEGEAPASVMRKKLNDKISAGLKELDELKASLAKATSPDIMFARLHEEKLTVNLSEELLEYVDSESDSEEESLLAATVKTRLKLTDELGYVIPKIIFKDDESLNPYEFSIKIRGFEVSRGMVYPQHAVFPADKIHLDKKPKDSVYDTDAVSGEKVIWLNRKDTKDFWEKGLSGAEYIANVLEHAAVRYVDELLDYGDIEKYIEVVENSNSFLVENLIPDVISISDLRYILTSLIREQVSIKNIVYIFEKLNDYAPDSPKADLIKRIRLALGRQICKKYVNSDGVISAFELSEKTLDSFGPDADEDDDYIVRIDSSFAEKLAAKIIKKSKQYEISSPKLIVPLEYRHLFFTLLSNYLNDITVLSREEIGCHYPVEIIAEV
;
A
#
# COMPACT_ATOMS: atom_id res chain seq x y z
N MET A 1 -14.30 -46.52 19.44
CA MET A 1 -15.62 -46.10 19.97
C MET A 1 -15.54 -44.59 20.17
N PHE A 2 -15.79 -43.80 19.12
CA PHE A 2 -15.66 -42.35 19.19
C PHE A 2 -16.90 -41.80 19.89
N ARG A 3 -16.72 -41.19 21.07
CA ARG A 3 -17.77 -40.41 21.74
C ARG A 3 -18.00 -39.15 20.93
N ASN A 4 -19.17 -39.03 20.32
CA ASN A 4 -19.65 -37.76 19.75
C ASN A 4 -20.03 -36.86 20.93
N ASN A 5 -19.09 -36.07 21.43
CA ASN A 5 -19.39 -35.04 22.43
C ASN A 5 -20.14 -33.90 21.72
N LYS A 6 -21.41 -33.68 22.10
CA LYS A 6 -22.20 -32.55 21.60
C LYS A 6 -21.66 -31.28 22.25
N MET A 7 -21.18 -30.32 21.45
CA MET A 7 -20.75 -29.01 21.94
C MET A 7 -21.95 -28.07 22.06
N GLN A 8 -22.00 -27.27 23.12
CA GLN A 8 -22.96 -26.19 23.32
C GLN A 8 -22.22 -24.85 23.25
N TYR A 9 -22.90 -23.83 22.73
CA TYR A 9 -22.36 -22.47 22.62
C TYR A 9 -23.34 -21.47 23.23
N ILE A 10 -22.82 -20.43 23.87
CA ILE A 10 -23.60 -19.34 24.45
C ILE A 10 -22.91 -18.00 24.16
N ILE A 11 -23.70 -16.98 23.82
CA ILE A 11 -23.21 -15.65 23.51
C ILE A 11 -23.58 -14.72 24.66
N ARG A 12 -22.62 -13.97 25.17
CA ARG A 12 -22.83 -12.92 26.16
C ARG A 12 -22.23 -11.61 25.66
N THR A 13 -22.92 -10.53 25.95
CA THR A 13 -22.54 -9.19 25.52
C THR A 13 -22.22 -8.31 26.72
N CYS A 14 -21.18 -7.51 26.63
CA CYS A 14 -20.82 -6.53 27.66
C CYS A 14 -20.32 -5.24 27.01
N SER A 15 -20.41 -4.13 27.74
CA SER A 15 -19.91 -2.84 27.26
C SER A 15 -18.39 -2.87 27.12
N SER A 16 -17.87 -2.35 26.01
CA SER A 16 -16.42 -2.25 25.77
C SER A 16 -15.72 -1.25 26.71
N GLU A 17 -16.46 -0.25 27.20
CA GLU A 17 -15.92 0.81 28.04
C GLU A 17 -15.71 0.36 29.49
N ASN A 18 -16.33 -0.76 29.91
CA ASN A 18 -16.30 -1.25 31.28
C ASN A 18 -15.49 -2.55 31.41
N VAL A 19 -14.17 -2.40 31.54
CA VAL A 19 -13.21 -3.53 31.67
C VAL A 19 -13.54 -4.44 32.86
N GLN A 20 -14.09 -3.89 33.95
CA GLN A 20 -14.45 -4.68 35.13
C GLN A 20 -15.64 -5.62 34.86
N GLU A 21 -16.58 -5.19 34.02
CA GLU A 21 -17.76 -5.96 33.64
C GLU A 21 -17.40 -7.13 32.71
N LEU A 22 -16.50 -6.89 31.74
CA LEU A 22 -15.92 -7.95 30.92
C LEU A 22 -15.15 -8.97 31.78
N GLN A 23 -14.36 -8.51 32.74
CA GLN A 23 -13.61 -9.41 33.63
C GLN A 23 -14.54 -10.25 34.52
N ASN A 24 -15.61 -9.65 35.05
CA ASN A 24 -16.61 -10.37 35.83
C ASN A 24 -17.33 -11.43 34.98
N LEU A 25 -17.68 -11.08 33.72
CA LEU A 25 -18.32 -11.99 32.78
C LEU A 25 -17.43 -13.19 32.43
N LEU A 26 -16.15 -12.95 32.12
CA LEU A 26 -15.19 -14.02 31.81
C LEU A 26 -15.00 -14.96 33.00
N ASN A 27 -14.91 -14.40 34.22
CA ASN A 27 -14.76 -15.18 35.45
C ASN A 27 -16.02 -16.02 35.73
N GLU A 28 -17.21 -15.45 35.60
CA GLU A 28 -18.49 -16.17 35.80
C GLU A 28 -18.62 -17.34 34.83
N MET A 29 -18.33 -17.11 33.55
CA MET A 29 -18.43 -18.14 32.51
C MET A 29 -17.39 -19.25 32.71
N SER A 30 -16.16 -18.90 33.09
CA SER A 30 -15.11 -19.87 33.43
C SER A 30 -15.48 -20.71 34.65
N MET A 31 -16.05 -20.11 35.70
CA MET A 31 -16.53 -20.84 36.89
C MET A 31 -17.66 -21.82 36.57
N ASN A 32 -18.49 -21.49 35.58
CA ASN A 32 -19.57 -22.34 35.08
C ASN A 32 -19.11 -23.41 34.06
N GLY A 33 -17.81 -23.53 33.80
CA GLY A 33 -17.23 -24.53 32.91
C GLY A 33 -17.36 -24.22 31.42
N TRP A 34 -17.51 -22.94 31.06
CA TRP A 34 -17.53 -22.48 29.69
C TRP A 34 -16.16 -21.88 29.29
N GLU A 35 -15.66 -22.26 28.13
CA GLU A 35 -14.41 -21.75 27.56
C GLU A 35 -14.71 -20.64 26.55
N LEU A 36 -13.92 -19.57 26.56
CA LEU A 36 -14.06 -18.48 25.58
C LEU A 36 -13.56 -18.99 24.21
N TYR A 37 -14.45 -19.00 23.23
CA TYR A 37 -14.14 -19.39 21.85
C TYR A 37 -13.71 -18.19 21.00
N SER A 38 -14.44 -17.09 21.08
CA SER A 38 -14.09 -15.85 20.40
C SER A 38 -14.70 -14.63 21.09
N MET A 39 -14.04 -13.48 20.94
CA MET A 39 -14.52 -12.20 21.44
C MET A 39 -14.34 -11.16 20.34
N ASN A 40 -15.45 -10.56 19.89
CA ASN A 40 -15.45 -9.57 18.83
C ASN A 40 -16.06 -8.28 19.33
N GLU A 41 -15.39 -7.16 19.11
CA GLU A 41 -15.95 -5.85 19.36
C GLU A 41 -16.88 -5.47 18.21
N VAL A 42 -18.12 -5.09 18.55
CA VAL A 42 -19.15 -4.73 17.59
C VAL A 42 -19.74 -3.38 17.98
N GLU A 43 -19.81 -2.49 17.00
CA GLU A 43 -20.41 -1.17 17.14
C GLU A 43 -21.95 -1.29 17.12
N GLY A 44 -22.58 -0.91 18.24
CA GLY A 44 -24.03 -0.86 18.40
C GLY A 44 -24.55 0.58 18.51
N GLU A 45 -25.88 0.74 18.59
CA GLU A 45 -26.54 2.06 18.65
C GLU A 45 -26.14 2.89 19.90
N ASP A 46 -25.68 2.24 20.97
CA ASP A 46 -25.30 2.86 22.25
C ASP A 46 -23.77 2.77 22.55
N GLY A 47 -22.93 2.46 21.55
CA GLY A 47 -21.47 2.38 21.67
C GLY A 47 -20.86 1.02 21.29
N TYR A 48 -19.59 0.82 21.59
CA TYR A 48 -18.89 -0.44 21.31
C TYR A 48 -19.22 -1.49 22.37
N THR A 49 -19.55 -2.71 21.95
CA THR A 49 -19.87 -3.84 22.83
C THR A 49 -19.02 -5.04 22.46
N PHE A 50 -18.55 -5.79 23.45
CA PHE A 50 -17.89 -7.08 23.21
C PHE A 50 -18.95 -8.18 23.12
N ASN A 51 -18.95 -8.89 22.00
CA ASN A 51 -19.68 -10.14 21.81
C ASN A 51 -18.73 -11.31 22.11
N CYS A 52 -18.89 -11.90 23.29
CA CYS A 52 -18.13 -13.06 23.75
C CYS A 52 -18.90 -14.35 23.45
N ILE A 53 -18.33 -15.22 22.61
CA ILE A 53 -18.83 -16.55 22.33
C ILE A 53 -18.12 -17.54 23.24
N PHE A 54 -18.88 -18.28 24.02
CA PHE A 54 -18.35 -19.34 24.88
C PHE A 54 -18.82 -20.72 24.43
N MET A 55 -18.00 -21.73 24.66
CA MET A 55 -18.25 -23.13 24.31
C MET A 55 -18.12 -24.04 25.54
N SER A 56 -18.96 -25.08 25.64
CA SER A 56 -18.82 -26.13 26.65
C SER A 56 -19.25 -27.49 26.11
N GLU A 57 -18.72 -28.57 26.69
CA GLU A 57 -19.18 -29.93 26.39
C GLU A 57 -20.55 -30.19 27.05
N ALA A 58 -21.54 -30.64 26.27
CA ALA A 58 -22.87 -30.91 26.80
C ALA A 58 -22.83 -32.05 27.83
N LYS A 59 -23.02 -31.72 29.11
CA LYS A 59 -23.24 -32.72 30.17
C LYS A 59 -24.62 -33.36 29.98
N SER A 60 -24.65 -34.67 29.79
CA SER A 60 -25.87 -35.45 29.76
C SER A 60 -26.37 -35.72 31.18
N GLU A 61 -27.04 -34.74 31.80
CA GLU A 61 -27.93 -35.00 32.94
C GLU A 61 -28.91 -33.84 33.10
N GLY A 62 -30.19 -34.20 33.29
CA GLY A 62 -31.28 -33.25 33.32
C GLY A 62 -31.32 -32.44 34.62
N SER A 63 -31.30 -31.13 34.46
CA SER A 63 -31.97 -30.21 35.37
C SER A 63 -32.39 -28.98 34.58
N SER A 64 -33.70 -28.77 34.58
CA SER A 64 -34.36 -27.56 34.13
C SER A 64 -33.88 -26.36 34.94
N ASP A 65 -33.25 -25.38 34.29
CA ASP A 65 -33.37 -24.00 34.74
C ASP A 65 -33.37 -23.03 33.55
N ALA A 66 -34.18 -21.99 33.68
CA ALA A 66 -34.61 -21.11 32.61
C ALA A 66 -33.52 -20.12 32.20
N GLY A 67 -33.22 -20.06 30.91
CA GLY A 67 -32.37 -19.03 30.31
C GLY A 67 -32.32 -19.19 28.80
N ASP A 68 -33.22 -18.47 28.11
CA ASP A 68 -33.29 -18.20 26.66
C ASP A 68 -32.68 -19.26 25.73
N GLU A 69 -33.50 -20.27 25.37
CA GLU A 69 -33.29 -21.07 24.16
C GLU A 69 -33.35 -20.16 22.93
N ILE A 70 -32.19 -19.65 22.49
CA ILE A 70 -32.07 -19.03 21.18
C ILE A 70 -32.33 -20.11 20.14
N ASN A 71 -33.43 -19.92 19.42
CA ASN A 71 -33.95 -20.84 18.41
C ASN A 71 -32.83 -21.22 17.41
N ILE A 72 -32.55 -22.52 17.27
CA ILE A 72 -31.50 -23.10 16.39
C ILE A 72 -31.59 -22.59 14.94
N SER A 73 -32.78 -22.13 14.52
CA SER A 73 -33.01 -21.49 13.22
C SER A 73 -32.31 -20.14 13.03
N THR A 74 -32.23 -19.33 14.09
CA THR A 74 -31.56 -18.01 14.09
C THR A 74 -30.05 -18.15 13.99
N PHE A 75 -29.47 -19.14 14.69
CA PHE A 75 -28.04 -19.46 14.65
C PHE A 75 -27.63 -19.97 13.26
N LYS A 76 -28.44 -20.85 12.65
CA LYS A 76 -28.20 -21.35 11.29
C LYS A 76 -28.25 -20.23 10.24
N SER A 77 -29.17 -19.28 10.39
CA SER A 77 -29.24 -18.12 9.49
C SER A 77 -28.06 -17.16 9.65
N GLN A 78 -27.50 -17.01 10.86
CA GLN A 78 -26.29 -16.21 11.10
C GLN A 78 -25.03 -16.92 10.58
N MET A 79 -24.89 -18.23 10.81
CA MET A 79 -23.81 -19.05 10.24
C MET A 79 -23.87 -19.06 8.71
N GLU A 80 -25.05 -19.23 8.10
CA GLU A 80 -25.22 -19.19 6.65
C GLU A 80 -24.91 -17.79 6.08
N LYS A 81 -25.18 -16.71 6.80
CA LYS A 81 -24.76 -15.34 6.42
C LYS A 81 -23.25 -15.11 6.54
N MET A 82 -22.59 -15.74 7.50
CA MET A 82 -21.14 -15.66 7.68
C MET A 82 -20.37 -16.55 6.68
N LEU A 83 -20.96 -17.65 6.25
CA LEU A 83 -20.36 -18.63 5.33
C LEU A 83 -20.81 -18.46 3.87
N SER A 84 -21.81 -17.61 3.58
CA SER A 84 -22.20 -17.29 2.21
C SER A 84 -21.11 -16.46 1.53
N PRO A 85 -20.72 -16.76 0.28
CA PRO A 85 -19.85 -15.89 -0.48
C PRO A 85 -20.45 -14.48 -0.49
N LYS A 86 -19.62 -13.45 -0.26
CA LYS A 86 -20.06 -12.05 -0.30
C LYS A 86 -20.65 -11.78 -1.69
N LEU A 87 -21.97 -11.83 -1.79
CA LEU A 87 -22.71 -11.57 -3.03
C LEU A 87 -22.33 -10.19 -3.55
N SER A 88 -22.09 -10.10 -4.85
CA SER A 88 -21.89 -8.84 -5.52
C SER A 88 -23.08 -7.90 -5.23
N PRO A 89 -22.89 -6.57 -5.17
CA PRO A 89 -23.98 -5.61 -4.91
C PRO A 89 -25.14 -5.78 -5.89
N TYR A 90 -24.82 -6.15 -7.14
CA TYR A 90 -25.81 -6.50 -8.15
C TYR A 90 -26.61 -7.74 -7.74
N GLU A 91 -25.93 -8.81 -7.32
CA GLU A 91 -26.58 -10.04 -6.86
C GLU A 91 -27.43 -9.81 -5.62
N THR A 92 -26.99 -8.93 -4.71
CA THR A 92 -27.76 -8.50 -3.54
C THR A 92 -29.03 -7.75 -3.95
N CYS A 93 -28.95 -6.85 -4.93
CA CYS A 93 -30.12 -6.14 -5.46
C CYS A 93 -31.09 -7.10 -6.17
N VAL A 94 -30.56 -8.06 -6.96
CA VAL A 94 -31.36 -9.09 -7.64
C VAL A 94 -32.05 -10.00 -6.63
N ASP A 95 -31.36 -10.40 -5.57
CA ASP A 95 -31.93 -11.19 -4.47
C ASP A 95 -33.05 -10.43 -3.76
N ILE A 96 -32.84 -9.16 -3.39
CA ILE A 96 -33.87 -8.32 -2.78
C ILE A 96 -35.08 -8.14 -3.72
N GLN A 97 -34.86 -7.91 -5.02
CA GLN A 97 -35.94 -7.84 -6.00
C GLN A 97 -36.72 -9.16 -6.11
N SER A 98 -36.03 -10.30 -6.07
CA SER A 98 -36.66 -11.63 -6.09
C SER A 98 -37.54 -11.85 -4.85
N LYS A 99 -37.05 -11.44 -3.66
CA LYS A 99 -37.79 -11.48 -2.40
C LYS A 99 -39.01 -10.59 -2.41
N ILE A 100 -38.92 -9.37 -2.95
CA ILE A 100 -40.06 -8.47 -3.15
C ILE A 100 -41.11 -9.14 -4.04
N LYS A 101 -40.71 -9.76 -5.15
CA LYS A 101 -41.64 -10.45 -6.06
C LYS A 101 -42.32 -11.65 -5.41
N MET A 102 -41.59 -12.48 -4.66
CA MET A 102 -42.17 -13.60 -3.91
C MET A 102 -43.15 -13.12 -2.83
N GLN A 103 -42.82 -12.04 -2.13
CA GLN A 103 -43.68 -11.47 -1.10
C GLN A 103 -44.96 -10.87 -1.68
N GLN A 104 -44.88 -10.18 -2.82
CA GLN A 104 -46.07 -9.71 -3.56
C GLN A 104 -46.98 -10.87 -3.98
N GLN A 105 -46.40 -11.99 -4.45
CA GLN A 105 -47.17 -13.18 -4.82
C GLN A 105 -47.84 -13.85 -3.60
N LYS A 106 -47.15 -13.90 -2.45
CA LYS A 106 -47.74 -14.38 -1.19
C LYS A 106 -48.92 -13.51 -0.76
N ILE A 107 -48.75 -12.18 -0.75
CA ILE A 107 -49.82 -11.23 -0.42
C ILE A 107 -51.00 -11.38 -1.39
N ALA A 108 -50.75 -11.56 -2.69
CA ALA A 108 -51.80 -11.77 -3.70
C ALA A 108 -52.57 -13.08 -3.48
N LYS A 109 -51.90 -14.18 -3.13
CA LYS A 109 -52.57 -15.45 -2.76
C LYS A 109 -53.46 -15.28 -1.52
N ILE A 110 -52.94 -14.63 -0.48
CA ILE A 110 -53.68 -14.39 0.76
C ILE A 110 -54.88 -13.46 0.53
N LYS A 111 -54.76 -12.45 -0.35
CA LYS A 111 -55.88 -11.61 -0.77
C LYS A 111 -56.96 -12.38 -1.53
N LYS A 112 -56.58 -13.31 -2.42
CA LYS A 112 -57.53 -14.17 -3.15
C LYS A 112 -58.27 -15.14 -2.21
N GLU A 113 -57.62 -15.63 -1.17
CA GLU A 113 -58.23 -16.43 -0.10
C GLU A 113 -59.22 -15.59 0.74
N LEU A 114 -58.93 -14.30 0.94
CA LEU A 114 -59.81 -13.36 1.68
C LEU A 114 -61.15 -13.10 0.96
N GLU A 115 -61.16 -13.06 -0.37
CA GLU A 115 -62.35 -12.82 -1.19
C GLU A 115 -63.41 -13.93 -1.06
N GLY A 116 -63.00 -15.14 -0.64
CA GLY A 116 -63.89 -16.27 -0.41
C GLY A 116 -64.50 -16.37 1.00
N GLU A 117 -64.11 -15.50 1.94
CA GLU A 117 -64.51 -15.61 3.35
C GLU A 117 -65.55 -14.56 3.81
N ALA A 118 -66.51 -15.01 4.62
CA ALA A 118 -67.58 -14.17 5.16
C ALA A 118 -67.04 -12.98 6.00
N PRO A 119 -67.73 -11.81 6.00
CA PRO A 119 -67.24 -10.56 6.62
C PRO A 119 -66.89 -10.61 8.11
N ALA A 120 -67.46 -11.56 8.87
CA ALA A 120 -67.35 -11.67 10.32
C ALA A 120 -66.66 -12.97 10.82
N SER A 121 -65.80 -13.58 10.00
CA SER A 121 -65.07 -14.81 10.37
C SER A 121 -63.76 -14.53 11.14
N VAL A 122 -63.46 -15.36 12.15
CA VAL A 122 -62.17 -15.38 12.86
C VAL A 122 -60.99 -15.62 11.89
N MET A 123 -61.23 -16.38 10.82
CA MET A 123 -60.22 -16.66 9.80
C MET A 123 -59.87 -15.41 8.98
N ARG A 124 -60.86 -14.58 8.65
CA ARG A 124 -60.68 -13.32 7.92
C ARG A 124 -59.82 -12.32 8.72
N LYS A 125 -59.98 -12.29 10.05
CA LYS A 125 -59.14 -11.48 10.94
C LYS A 125 -57.68 -11.95 10.90
N LYS A 126 -57.42 -13.26 11.04
CA LYS A 126 -56.06 -13.83 10.93
C LYS A 126 -55.43 -13.59 9.56
N LEU A 127 -56.23 -13.60 8.49
CA LEU A 127 -55.77 -13.37 7.13
C LEU A 127 -55.39 -11.90 6.90
N ASN A 128 -56.15 -10.96 7.47
CA ASN A 128 -55.82 -9.54 7.48
C ASN A 128 -54.54 -9.23 8.30
N ASP A 129 -54.34 -9.90 9.43
CA ASP A 129 -53.11 -9.76 10.24
C ASP A 129 -51.88 -10.23 9.44
N LYS A 130 -52.00 -11.34 8.69
CA LYS A 130 -50.96 -11.85 7.78
C LYS A 130 -50.70 -10.91 6.60
N ILE A 131 -51.72 -10.28 6.03
CA ILE A 131 -51.55 -9.27 4.97
C ILE A 131 -50.82 -8.05 5.51
N SER A 132 -51.15 -7.60 6.71
CA SER A 132 -50.53 -6.43 7.35
C SER A 132 -49.05 -6.69 7.67
N ALA A 133 -48.75 -7.87 8.23
CA ALA A 133 -47.36 -8.31 8.43
C ALA A 133 -46.60 -8.43 7.11
N GLY A 134 -47.24 -8.99 6.08
CA GLY A 134 -46.62 -9.14 4.76
C GLY A 134 -46.35 -7.81 4.05
N LEU A 135 -47.23 -6.81 4.22
CA LEU A 135 -47.03 -5.45 3.72
C LEU A 135 -45.87 -4.74 4.42
N LYS A 136 -45.75 -4.90 5.74
CA LYS A 136 -44.63 -4.35 6.51
C LYS A 136 -43.29 -4.92 6.05
N GLU A 137 -43.20 -6.25 5.89
CA GLU A 137 -42.01 -6.93 5.36
C GLU A 137 -41.68 -6.48 3.92
N LEU A 138 -42.70 -6.20 3.11
CA LEU A 138 -42.52 -5.70 1.74
C LEU A 138 -42.00 -4.26 1.71
N ASP A 139 -42.44 -3.40 2.63
CA ASP A 139 -41.93 -2.03 2.76
C ASP A 139 -40.50 -2.01 3.31
N GLU A 140 -40.17 -2.90 4.26
CA GLU A 140 -38.80 -3.12 4.73
C GLU A 140 -37.86 -3.59 3.61
N LEU A 141 -38.30 -4.53 2.76
CA LEU A 141 -37.52 -4.99 1.61
C LEU A 141 -37.32 -3.88 0.55
N LYS A 142 -38.34 -3.05 0.31
CA LYS A 142 -38.21 -1.89 -0.59
C LYS A 142 -37.27 -0.83 -0.03
N ALA A 143 -37.33 -0.55 1.27
CA ALA A 143 -36.42 0.37 1.94
C ALA A 143 -34.97 -0.16 1.89
N SER A 144 -34.77 -1.46 2.08
CA SER A 144 -33.47 -2.12 1.93
C SER A 144 -32.94 -2.01 0.49
N LEU A 145 -33.78 -2.21 -0.53
CA LEU A 145 -33.40 -2.00 -1.92
C LEU A 145 -33.01 -0.55 -2.21
N ALA A 146 -33.80 0.42 -1.73
CA ALA A 146 -33.52 1.85 -1.89
C ALA A 146 -32.20 2.25 -1.19
N LYS A 147 -31.94 1.69 0.00
CA LYS A 147 -30.66 1.88 0.70
C LYS A 147 -29.51 1.27 -0.11
N ALA A 148 -29.62 0.01 -0.54
CA ALA A 148 -28.58 -0.69 -1.31
C ALA A 148 -28.26 -0.06 -2.68
N THR A 149 -29.22 0.67 -3.27
CA THR A 149 -29.07 1.39 -4.54
C THR A 149 -28.82 2.89 -4.38
N SER A 150 -28.69 3.37 -3.14
CA SER A 150 -28.47 4.79 -2.89
C SER A 150 -27.12 5.26 -3.44
N PRO A 151 -27.05 6.46 -4.04
CA PRO A 151 -25.78 7.03 -4.49
C PRO A 151 -24.74 7.14 -3.38
N ASP A 152 -25.13 7.38 -2.12
CA ASP A 152 -24.22 7.53 -0.99
C ASP A 152 -23.38 6.27 -0.73
N ILE A 153 -23.98 5.08 -0.85
CA ILE A 153 -23.24 3.80 -0.76
C ILE A 153 -22.28 3.64 -1.94
N MET A 154 -22.60 4.19 -3.11
CA MET A 154 -21.71 4.18 -4.26
C MET A 154 -20.53 5.15 -4.06
N PHE A 155 -20.78 6.35 -3.53
CA PHE A 155 -19.74 7.31 -3.18
C PHE A 155 -18.78 6.79 -2.10
N ALA A 156 -19.29 6.05 -1.11
CA ALA A 156 -18.47 5.39 -0.10
C ALA A 156 -17.46 4.37 -0.67
N ARG A 157 -17.65 3.91 -1.92
CA ARG A 157 -16.73 3.01 -2.62
C ARG A 157 -15.72 3.73 -3.50
N LEU A 158 -15.82 5.04 -3.66
CA LEU A 158 -14.85 5.84 -4.42
C LEU A 158 -13.57 6.12 -3.61
N HIS A 159 -13.14 5.12 -2.85
CA HIS A 159 -11.89 5.14 -2.11
C HIS A 159 -11.00 4.02 -2.63
N GLU A 160 -9.76 4.38 -2.91
CA GLU A 160 -8.74 3.45 -3.34
C GLU A 160 -7.51 3.64 -2.47
N GLU A 161 -6.94 2.51 -2.05
CA GLU A 161 -5.79 2.51 -1.17
C GLU A 161 -4.57 3.04 -1.92
N LYS A 162 -3.84 3.96 -1.28
CA LYS A 162 -2.69 4.63 -1.91
C LYS A 162 -1.57 3.64 -2.26
N LEU A 163 -1.29 2.69 -1.37
CA LEU A 163 -0.16 1.76 -1.49
C LEU A 163 -0.54 0.38 -0.94
N THR A 164 -0.58 -0.62 -1.81
CA THR A 164 -0.89 -2.00 -1.43
C THR A 164 0.17 -2.97 -1.92
N VAL A 165 0.39 -4.02 -1.13
CA VAL A 165 1.23 -5.16 -1.50
C VAL A 165 0.31 -6.37 -1.58
N ASN A 166 0.14 -6.88 -2.79
CA ASN A 166 -0.66 -8.05 -3.08
C ASN A 166 0.24 -9.28 -3.09
N LEU A 167 -0.18 -10.35 -2.41
CA LEU A 167 0.61 -11.55 -2.17
C LEU A 167 -0.15 -12.78 -2.65
N SER A 168 0.57 -13.75 -3.23
CA SER A 168 0.02 -15.10 -3.44
C SER A 168 -0.22 -15.81 -2.11
N GLU A 169 -1.02 -16.88 -2.14
CA GLU A 169 -1.37 -17.66 -0.95
C GLU A 169 -0.13 -18.14 -0.17
N GLU A 170 0.92 -18.58 -0.87
CA GLU A 170 2.14 -19.11 -0.26
C GLU A 170 3.01 -18.03 0.41
N LEU A 171 2.77 -16.75 0.11
CA LEU A 171 3.51 -15.64 0.69
C LEU A 171 2.80 -15.02 1.89
N LEU A 172 1.57 -15.45 2.21
CA LEU A 172 0.81 -14.93 3.35
C LEU A 172 1.48 -15.23 4.69
N GLU A 173 2.26 -16.32 4.78
CA GLU A 173 3.06 -16.66 5.96
C GLU A 173 4.03 -15.53 6.36
N TYR A 174 4.50 -14.73 5.39
CA TYR A 174 5.38 -13.59 5.69
C TYR A 174 4.67 -12.42 6.40
N VAL A 175 3.34 -12.35 6.32
CA VAL A 175 2.54 -11.30 6.99
C VAL A 175 2.18 -11.73 8.40
N ASP A 176 2.07 -13.03 8.66
CA ASP A 176 1.65 -13.54 9.97
C ASP A 176 2.70 -13.29 11.05
N SER A 177 2.23 -12.73 12.16
CA SER A 177 3.01 -12.35 13.34
C SER A 177 3.41 -13.53 14.22
N GLU A 178 2.86 -14.73 13.99
CA GLU A 178 3.19 -15.93 14.77
C GLU A 178 4.49 -16.63 14.32
N SER A 179 5.10 -16.17 13.22
CA SER A 179 6.39 -16.65 12.75
C SER A 179 7.51 -16.26 13.73
N ASP A 180 8.16 -17.25 14.36
CA ASP A 180 9.23 -17.12 15.37
C ASP A 180 10.49 -16.31 14.94
N SER A 181 10.56 -15.82 13.70
CA SER A 181 11.70 -15.05 13.18
C SER A 181 11.29 -13.68 12.65
N GLU A 182 11.66 -12.63 13.40
CA GLU A 182 11.45 -11.22 13.02
C GLU A 182 12.10 -10.86 11.67
N GLU A 183 13.20 -11.53 11.28
CA GLU A 183 13.88 -11.33 9.98
C GLU A 183 13.04 -11.80 8.77
N GLU A 184 11.98 -12.58 9.00
CA GLU A 184 11.05 -13.05 7.98
C GLU A 184 9.73 -12.29 7.98
N SER A 185 9.46 -11.45 8.97
CA SER A 185 8.22 -10.69 9.02
C SER A 185 8.25 -9.55 7.99
N LEU A 186 7.34 -9.61 7.02
CA LEU A 186 7.14 -8.57 6.01
C LEU A 186 6.68 -7.26 6.66
N LEU A 187 5.91 -7.34 7.74
CA LEU A 187 5.52 -6.17 8.54
C LEU A 187 6.77 -5.47 9.12
N ALA A 188 7.67 -6.22 9.74
CA ALA A 188 8.90 -5.67 10.32
C ALA A 188 9.83 -5.07 9.24
N ALA A 189 10.04 -5.78 8.13
CA ALA A 189 10.84 -5.31 6.99
C ALA A 189 10.25 -4.02 6.38
N THR A 190 8.93 -3.95 6.29
CA THR A 190 8.22 -2.76 5.82
C THR A 190 8.37 -1.58 6.78
N VAL A 191 8.23 -1.78 8.09
CA VAL A 191 8.45 -0.74 9.09
C VAL A 191 9.88 -0.20 9.02
N LYS A 192 10.87 -1.08 8.90
CA LYS A 192 12.28 -0.71 8.70
C LYS A 192 12.46 0.15 7.46
N THR A 193 11.79 -0.19 6.36
CA THR A 193 11.82 0.58 5.10
C THR A 193 11.20 1.97 5.28
N ARG A 194 10.07 2.08 5.97
CA ARG A 194 9.43 3.37 6.28
C ARG A 194 10.35 4.27 7.10
N LEU A 195 11.00 3.71 8.12
CA LEU A 195 11.97 4.43 8.95
C LEU A 195 13.18 4.85 8.13
N LYS A 196 13.74 3.96 7.30
CA LYS A 196 14.85 4.27 6.40
C LYS A 196 14.52 5.45 5.48
N LEU A 197 13.38 5.44 4.78
CA LEU A 197 12.95 6.53 3.90
C LEU A 197 12.75 7.85 4.66
N THR A 198 12.21 7.78 5.87
CA THR A 198 12.04 8.95 6.73
C THR A 198 13.41 9.50 7.18
N ASP A 199 14.34 8.64 7.56
CA ASP A 199 15.62 9.04 8.11
C ASP A 199 16.64 9.48 7.07
N GLU A 200 16.63 8.86 5.90
CA GLU A 200 17.55 9.16 4.81
C GLU A 200 17.00 10.26 3.92
N LEU A 201 15.71 10.21 3.54
CA LEU A 201 15.11 11.14 2.59
C LEU A 201 14.18 12.17 3.22
N GLY A 202 13.75 12.01 4.47
CA GLY A 202 12.67 12.84 5.04
C GLY A 202 11.30 12.51 4.43
N TYR A 203 11.16 11.37 3.77
CA TYR A 203 9.95 10.97 3.06
C TYR A 203 9.14 9.98 3.88
N VAL A 204 7.93 10.39 4.28
CA VAL A 204 7.00 9.55 5.05
C VAL A 204 5.98 8.93 4.10
N ILE A 205 6.11 7.63 3.85
CA ILE A 205 5.18 6.89 2.98
C ILE A 205 3.86 6.55 3.71
N PRO A 206 2.73 6.43 3.00
CA PRO A 206 1.43 6.09 3.59
C PRO A 206 1.44 4.70 4.24
N LYS A 207 0.35 4.38 4.96
CA LYS A 207 0.14 3.01 5.47
C LYS A 207 0.12 2.03 4.30
N ILE A 208 0.79 0.90 4.49
CA ILE A 208 0.84 -0.17 3.50
C ILE A 208 -0.18 -1.23 3.90
N ILE A 209 -0.94 -1.68 2.91
CA ILE A 209 -1.99 -2.67 3.10
C ILE A 209 -1.60 -3.93 2.34
N PHE A 210 -1.51 -5.03 3.06
CA PHE A 210 -1.28 -6.35 2.49
C PHE A 210 -2.63 -6.95 2.10
N LYS A 211 -2.71 -7.48 0.88
CA LYS A 211 -3.91 -8.14 0.36
C LYS A 211 -3.53 -9.50 -0.22
N ASP A 212 -4.37 -10.49 -0.02
CA ASP A 212 -4.35 -11.72 -0.79
C ASP A 212 -4.84 -11.42 -2.22
N ASP A 213 -4.19 -12.02 -3.22
CA ASP A 213 -4.59 -11.89 -4.61
C ASP A 213 -4.47 -13.25 -5.31
N GLU A 214 -5.61 -13.95 -5.42
CA GLU A 214 -5.73 -15.26 -6.06
C GLU A 214 -5.37 -15.24 -7.55
N SER A 215 -5.24 -14.07 -8.18
CA SER A 215 -4.83 -13.96 -9.58
C SER A 215 -3.32 -14.07 -9.80
N LEU A 216 -2.53 -13.98 -8.72
CA LEU A 216 -1.08 -14.13 -8.75
C LEU A 216 -0.69 -15.60 -8.85
N ASN A 217 0.43 -15.87 -9.53
CA ASN A 217 1.02 -17.21 -9.56
C ASN A 217 1.60 -17.57 -8.18
N PRO A 218 1.85 -18.86 -7.92
CA PRO A 218 2.58 -19.26 -6.71
C PRO A 218 3.88 -18.49 -6.56
N TYR A 219 4.17 -18.03 -5.34
CA TYR A 219 5.38 -17.28 -4.98
C TYR A 219 5.50 -15.89 -5.61
N GLU A 220 4.44 -15.38 -6.21
CA GLU A 220 4.42 -14.06 -6.85
C GLU A 220 3.84 -13.00 -5.92
N PHE A 221 4.38 -11.79 -5.98
CA PHE A 221 3.81 -10.61 -5.34
C PHE A 221 3.69 -9.46 -6.36
N SER A 222 2.77 -8.55 -6.08
CA SER A 222 2.66 -7.29 -6.84
C SER A 222 2.52 -6.10 -5.88
N ILE A 223 3.13 -4.98 -6.25
CA ILE A 223 2.97 -3.70 -5.57
C ILE A 223 2.03 -2.86 -6.42
N LYS A 224 0.97 -2.35 -5.81
CA LYS A 224 -0.01 -1.49 -6.46
C LYS A 224 -0.04 -0.11 -5.81
N ILE A 225 -0.13 0.91 -6.65
CA ILE A 225 -0.28 2.31 -6.24
C ILE A 225 -1.60 2.80 -6.81
N ARG A 226 -2.50 3.28 -5.94
CA ARG A 226 -3.85 3.70 -6.33
C ARG A 226 -4.55 2.65 -7.21
N GLY A 227 -4.44 1.38 -6.82
CA GLY A 227 -5.03 0.23 -7.54
C GLY A 227 -4.27 -0.28 -8.76
N PHE A 228 -3.33 0.49 -9.30
CA PHE A 228 -2.58 0.10 -10.49
C PHE A 228 -1.31 -0.65 -10.10
N GLU A 229 -1.07 -1.79 -10.77
CA GLU A 229 0.18 -2.54 -10.60
C GLU A 229 1.37 -1.76 -11.16
N VAL A 230 2.34 -1.48 -10.31
CA VAL A 230 3.56 -0.72 -10.66
C VAL A 230 4.83 -1.56 -10.60
N SER A 231 4.80 -2.67 -9.88
CA SER A 231 5.91 -3.63 -9.81
C SER A 231 5.38 -5.02 -9.48
N ARG A 232 6.10 -6.04 -9.95
CA ARG A 232 5.76 -7.45 -9.82
C ARG A 232 7.07 -8.23 -9.70
N GLY A 233 7.09 -9.23 -8.83
CA GLY A 233 8.28 -10.05 -8.62
C GLY A 233 7.93 -11.40 -7.99
N MET A 234 8.91 -12.28 -7.95
CA MET A 234 8.79 -13.59 -7.30
C MET A 234 9.67 -13.66 -6.06
N VAL A 235 9.23 -14.44 -5.07
CA VAL A 235 9.97 -14.71 -3.83
C VAL A 235 9.86 -16.17 -3.49
N TYR A 236 11.00 -16.84 -3.33
CA TYR A 236 11.01 -18.26 -3.01
C TYR A 236 11.13 -18.47 -1.49
N PRO A 237 10.14 -19.10 -0.83
CA PRO A 237 10.20 -19.37 0.60
C PRO A 237 11.47 -20.13 1.00
N GLN A 238 12.00 -19.84 2.19
CA GLN A 238 13.24 -20.44 2.72
C GLN A 238 14.53 -20.16 1.90
N HIS A 239 14.45 -19.31 0.88
CA HIS A 239 15.61 -18.85 0.12
C HIS A 239 15.99 -17.41 0.51
N ALA A 240 17.22 -17.03 0.16
CA ALA A 240 17.70 -15.66 0.15
C ALA A 240 18.20 -15.33 -1.26
N VAL A 241 18.04 -14.07 -1.66
CA VAL A 241 18.39 -13.58 -2.99
C VAL A 241 19.76 -12.90 -2.98
N PHE A 242 20.53 -13.17 -4.03
CA PHE A 242 21.86 -12.61 -4.25
C PHE A 242 22.01 -12.15 -5.71
N PRO A 243 22.81 -11.10 -5.97
CA PRO A 243 23.24 -10.78 -7.33
C PRO A 243 24.01 -11.96 -7.93
N ALA A 244 23.60 -12.43 -9.12
CA ALA A 244 24.19 -13.63 -9.73
C ALA A 244 25.68 -13.46 -10.06
N ASP A 245 26.09 -12.24 -10.39
CA ASP A 245 27.47 -11.94 -10.81
C ASP A 245 28.46 -11.88 -9.64
N LYS A 246 27.98 -11.65 -8.41
CA LYS A 246 28.82 -11.60 -7.19
C LYS A 246 29.08 -12.97 -6.58
N ILE A 247 28.28 -13.96 -6.92
CA ILE A 247 28.31 -15.29 -6.31
C ILE A 247 29.03 -16.26 -7.25
N HIS A 248 30.34 -16.43 -7.03
CA HIS A 248 31.15 -17.44 -7.72
C HIS A 248 31.00 -18.81 -7.05
N LEU A 249 30.09 -19.64 -7.57
CA LEU A 249 29.88 -21.01 -7.09
C LEU A 249 30.56 -22.02 -8.02
N ASP A 250 31.55 -22.75 -7.49
CA ASP A 250 32.24 -23.84 -8.21
C ASP A 250 31.27 -24.98 -8.59
N LYS A 251 30.26 -25.23 -7.75
CA LYS A 251 29.13 -26.12 -8.01
C LYS A 251 27.84 -25.46 -7.58
N LYS A 252 26.85 -25.48 -8.48
CA LYS A 252 25.53 -24.93 -8.20
C LYS A 252 24.79 -25.80 -7.18
N PRO A 253 24.29 -25.22 -6.07
CA PRO A 253 23.36 -25.91 -5.17
C PRO A 253 22.15 -26.41 -5.96
N LYS A 254 21.64 -27.61 -5.61
CA LYS A 254 20.59 -28.29 -6.38
C LYS A 254 19.27 -27.50 -6.41
N ASP A 255 18.99 -26.74 -5.35
CA ASP A 255 17.73 -26.00 -5.19
C ASP A 255 17.89 -24.50 -5.53
N SER A 256 18.90 -24.15 -6.34
CA SER A 256 19.10 -22.76 -6.77
C SER A 256 18.12 -22.35 -7.87
N VAL A 257 17.52 -21.17 -7.75
CA VAL A 257 16.61 -20.61 -8.76
C VAL A 257 17.19 -19.32 -9.32
N TYR A 258 17.27 -19.22 -10.64
CA TYR A 258 17.70 -17.98 -11.31
C TYR A 258 16.48 -17.17 -11.70
N ASP A 259 16.54 -15.86 -11.44
CA ASP A 259 15.48 -14.93 -11.79
C ASP A 259 16.09 -13.56 -12.18
N THR A 260 15.23 -12.60 -12.51
CA THR A 260 15.60 -11.21 -12.78
C THR A 260 15.03 -10.33 -11.67
N ASP A 261 15.87 -9.47 -11.09
CA ASP A 261 15.45 -8.54 -10.06
C ASP A 261 14.43 -7.54 -10.61
N ALA A 262 13.32 -7.36 -9.89
CA ALA A 262 12.24 -6.44 -10.26
C ALA A 262 12.68 -4.97 -10.19
N VAL A 263 13.70 -4.65 -9.40
CA VAL A 263 14.21 -3.28 -9.23
C VAL A 263 15.34 -2.97 -10.20
N SER A 264 16.45 -3.70 -10.14
CA SER A 264 17.64 -3.43 -10.95
C SER A 264 17.55 -3.97 -12.38
N GLY A 265 16.71 -4.98 -12.62
CA GLY A 265 16.71 -5.73 -13.88
C GLY A 265 17.95 -6.62 -14.07
N GLU A 266 18.78 -6.78 -13.04
CA GLU A 266 19.94 -7.65 -13.06
C GLU A 266 19.56 -9.11 -12.79
N LYS A 267 20.43 -10.03 -13.19
CA LYS A 267 20.22 -11.45 -12.90
C LYS A 267 20.49 -11.70 -11.42
N VAL A 268 19.55 -12.36 -10.76
CA VAL A 268 19.67 -12.79 -9.38
C VAL A 268 19.59 -14.29 -9.25
N ILE A 269 20.13 -14.79 -8.15
CA ILE A 269 20.06 -16.19 -7.77
C ILE A 269 19.46 -16.31 -6.37
N TRP A 270 18.44 -17.13 -6.26
CA TRP A 270 17.83 -17.53 -5.01
C TRP A 270 18.47 -18.82 -4.54
N LEU A 271 18.99 -18.79 -3.31
CA LEU A 271 19.70 -19.90 -2.70
C LEU A 271 19.06 -20.25 -1.36
N ASN A 272 18.95 -21.54 -1.06
CA ASN A 272 18.40 -22.00 0.21
C ASN A 272 19.25 -21.43 1.35
N ARG A 273 18.61 -20.81 2.36
CA ARG A 273 19.34 -20.13 3.45
C ARG A 273 20.23 -21.07 4.25
N LYS A 274 19.95 -22.37 4.25
CA LYS A 274 20.80 -23.38 4.89
C LYS A 274 22.16 -23.51 4.21
N ASP A 275 22.20 -23.30 2.90
CA ASP A 275 23.40 -23.45 2.06
C ASP A 275 24.24 -22.17 1.99
N THR A 276 23.71 -21.03 2.49
CA THR A 276 24.35 -19.71 2.39
C THR A 276 25.01 -19.27 3.70
N LYS A 277 25.04 -20.11 4.75
CA LYS A 277 25.58 -19.73 6.06
C LYS A 277 27.07 -19.39 6.03
N ASP A 278 27.82 -20.04 5.13
CA ASP A 278 29.27 -19.86 4.99
C ASP A 278 29.63 -18.77 3.97
N PHE A 279 28.63 -18.06 3.41
CA PHE A 279 28.88 -17.01 2.42
C PHE A 279 29.39 -15.76 3.12
N TRP A 280 30.33 -15.07 2.47
CA TRP A 280 30.89 -13.82 2.98
C TRP A 280 29.89 -12.64 2.88
N GLU A 281 28.99 -12.67 1.89
CA GLU A 281 27.94 -11.68 1.66
C GLU A 281 26.61 -12.20 2.21
N LYS A 282 25.82 -11.36 2.90
CA LYS A 282 24.47 -11.70 3.36
C LYS A 282 23.46 -11.35 2.25
N GLY A 283 22.74 -12.35 1.77
CA GLY A 283 21.64 -12.15 0.82
C GLY A 283 20.40 -11.58 1.51
N LEU A 284 19.48 -11.03 0.73
CA LEU A 284 18.22 -10.49 1.26
C LEU A 284 17.23 -11.64 1.50
N SER A 285 16.52 -11.61 2.64
CA SER A 285 15.39 -12.50 2.87
C SER A 285 14.24 -12.19 1.89
N GLY A 286 13.28 -13.10 1.75
CA GLY A 286 12.09 -12.86 0.92
C GLY A 286 11.32 -11.61 1.31
N ALA A 287 11.13 -11.40 2.63
CA ALA A 287 10.49 -10.21 3.18
C ALA A 287 11.32 -8.94 2.94
N GLU A 288 12.64 -9.00 3.11
CA GLU A 288 13.54 -7.88 2.83
C GLU A 288 13.56 -7.53 1.33
N TYR A 289 13.47 -8.52 0.45
CA TYR A 289 13.40 -8.30 -0.99
C TYR A 289 12.11 -7.58 -1.37
N ILE A 290 10.93 -8.05 -0.90
CA ILE A 290 9.65 -7.36 -1.14
C ILE A 290 9.72 -5.92 -0.63
N ALA A 291 10.27 -5.72 0.57
CA ALA A 291 10.43 -4.39 1.16
C ALA A 291 11.37 -3.48 0.34
N ASN A 292 12.44 -4.03 -0.24
CA ASN A 292 13.33 -3.30 -1.16
C ASN A 292 12.62 -2.89 -2.46
N VAL A 293 11.81 -3.78 -3.05
CA VAL A 293 11.01 -3.44 -4.23
C VAL A 293 9.97 -2.37 -3.91
N LEU A 294 9.36 -2.46 -2.73
CA LEU A 294 8.44 -1.45 -2.21
C LEU A 294 9.12 -0.09 -2.00
N GLU A 295 10.33 -0.07 -1.44
CA GLU A 295 11.13 1.15 -1.27
C GLU A 295 11.33 1.85 -2.62
N HIS A 296 11.74 1.09 -3.63
CA HIS A 296 11.97 1.61 -4.97
C HIS A 296 10.69 2.16 -5.60
N ALA A 297 9.59 1.40 -5.53
CA ALA A 297 8.29 1.83 -6.04
C ALA A 297 7.81 3.11 -5.32
N ALA A 298 7.97 3.19 -4.00
CA ALA A 298 7.53 4.36 -3.24
C ALA A 298 8.29 5.63 -3.63
N VAL A 299 9.60 5.55 -3.87
CA VAL A 299 10.40 6.71 -4.33
C VAL A 299 10.08 7.07 -5.78
N ARG A 300 9.93 6.06 -6.66
CA ARG A 300 9.67 6.26 -8.09
C ARG A 300 8.34 6.97 -8.35
N TYR A 301 7.29 6.58 -7.61
CA TYR A 301 5.92 7.09 -7.75
C TYR A 301 5.53 8.03 -6.60
N VAL A 302 6.50 8.76 -6.06
CA VAL A 302 6.30 9.70 -4.95
C VAL A 302 5.25 10.77 -5.27
N ASP A 303 5.12 11.19 -6.53
CA ASP A 303 4.14 12.17 -6.98
C ASP A 303 2.69 11.68 -6.92
N GLU A 304 2.49 10.36 -6.96
CA GLU A 304 1.18 9.72 -6.79
C GLU A 304 0.86 9.43 -5.32
N LEU A 305 1.89 9.14 -4.51
CA LEU A 305 1.75 8.77 -3.10
C LEU A 305 1.67 9.97 -2.16
N LEU A 306 2.45 11.02 -2.43
CA LEU A 306 2.52 12.24 -1.61
C LEU A 306 1.44 13.23 -2.03
N ASP A 307 0.35 13.30 -1.26
CA ASP A 307 -0.79 14.17 -1.56
C ASP A 307 -0.73 15.52 -0.83
N TYR A 308 -1.72 16.37 -1.06
CA TYR A 308 -1.79 17.69 -0.44
C TYR A 308 -1.91 17.65 1.09
N GLY A 309 -2.65 16.69 1.65
CA GLY A 309 -2.77 16.55 3.11
C GLY A 309 -1.45 16.08 3.74
N ASP A 310 -0.63 15.32 3.02
CA ASP A 310 0.71 14.98 3.47
C ASP A 310 1.63 16.21 3.42
N ILE A 311 1.54 17.06 2.38
CA ILE A 311 2.30 18.32 2.27
C ILE A 311 1.95 19.30 3.40
N GLU A 312 0.68 19.39 3.80
CA GLU A 312 0.25 20.22 4.94
C GLU A 312 1.01 19.85 6.22
N LYS A 313 1.23 18.56 6.49
CA LYS A 313 2.04 18.11 7.65
C LYS A 313 3.49 18.59 7.57
N TYR A 314 4.08 18.65 6.38
CA TYR A 314 5.42 19.21 6.21
C TYR A 314 5.44 20.71 6.48
N ILE A 315 4.39 21.44 6.07
CA ILE A 315 4.22 22.86 6.37
C ILE A 315 4.10 23.07 7.89
N GLU A 316 3.28 22.27 8.57
CA GLU A 316 3.12 22.33 10.03
C GLU A 316 4.46 22.13 10.77
N VAL A 317 5.32 21.21 10.31
CA VAL A 317 6.66 21.00 10.90
C VAL A 317 7.52 22.25 10.78
N VAL A 318 7.46 22.95 9.63
CA VAL A 318 8.18 24.20 9.42
C VAL A 318 7.58 25.32 10.26
N GLU A 319 6.25 25.44 10.30
CA GLU A 319 5.54 26.46 11.07
C GLU A 319 5.88 26.40 12.56
N ASN A 320 5.91 25.19 13.13
CA ASN A 320 6.32 24.95 14.51
C ASN A 320 7.77 25.37 14.80
N SER A 321 8.63 25.38 13.77
CA SER A 321 10.04 25.77 13.90
C SER A 321 10.25 27.27 13.63
N ASN A 322 9.58 27.80 12.60
CA ASN A 322 9.67 29.18 12.15
C ASN A 322 8.45 29.55 11.29
N SER A 323 7.39 30.07 11.93
CA SER A 323 6.14 30.46 11.24
C SER A 323 6.33 31.54 10.19
N PHE A 324 7.32 32.44 10.36
CA PHE A 324 7.63 33.50 9.41
C PHE A 324 7.94 32.95 8.01
N LEU A 325 8.60 31.78 7.91
CA LEU A 325 8.90 31.16 6.62
C LEU A 325 7.63 30.71 5.88
N VAL A 326 6.61 30.26 6.61
CA VAL A 326 5.35 29.81 6.00
C VAL A 326 4.51 31.02 5.61
N GLU A 327 4.32 31.97 6.53
CA GLU A 327 3.52 33.18 6.33
C GLU A 327 4.02 34.06 5.17
N ASN A 328 5.35 34.14 4.98
CA ASN A 328 5.94 34.96 3.93
C ASN A 328 5.95 34.28 2.54
N LEU A 329 5.79 32.95 2.49
CA LEU A 329 6.01 32.16 1.29
C LEU A 329 4.71 31.58 0.71
N ILE A 330 3.80 31.10 1.56
CA ILE A 330 2.58 30.40 1.17
C ILE A 330 1.34 31.22 1.57
N PRO A 331 0.35 31.43 0.69
CA PRO A 331 0.28 30.95 -0.71
C PRO A 331 0.83 31.95 -1.74
N ASP A 332 1.26 33.14 -1.32
CA ASP A 332 1.43 34.29 -2.21
C ASP A 332 2.66 34.18 -3.13
N VAL A 333 3.75 33.55 -2.67
CA VAL A 333 4.98 33.39 -3.46
C VAL A 333 5.03 32.02 -4.12
N ILE A 334 4.66 30.96 -3.40
CA ILE A 334 4.50 29.60 -3.94
C ILE A 334 3.15 29.01 -3.54
N SER A 335 2.51 28.33 -4.47
CA SER A 335 1.32 27.55 -4.14
C SER A 335 1.69 26.23 -3.47
N ILE A 336 0.74 25.60 -2.77
CA ILE A 336 0.92 24.25 -2.22
C ILE A 336 1.22 23.24 -3.35
N SER A 337 0.68 23.45 -4.56
CA SER A 337 1.00 22.61 -5.72
C SER A 337 2.44 22.77 -6.19
N ASP A 338 3.03 23.95 -6.04
CA ASP A 338 4.45 24.19 -6.38
C ASP A 338 5.34 23.52 -5.35
N LEU A 339 5.03 23.68 -4.06
CA LEU A 339 5.74 23.01 -2.98
C LEU A 339 5.68 21.48 -3.15
N ARG A 340 4.50 20.91 -3.43
CA ARG A 340 4.36 19.48 -3.69
C ARG A 340 5.28 19.04 -4.82
N TYR A 341 5.26 19.75 -5.96
CA TYR A 341 6.10 19.44 -7.11
C TYR A 341 7.60 19.51 -6.79
N ILE A 342 8.03 20.51 -6.00
CA ILE A 342 9.44 20.65 -5.60
C ILE A 342 9.87 19.49 -4.70
N LEU A 343 9.10 19.20 -3.65
CA LEU A 343 9.44 18.12 -2.72
C LEU A 343 9.42 16.74 -3.40
N THR A 344 8.40 16.45 -4.22
CA THR A 344 8.34 15.19 -4.98
C THR A 344 9.49 15.08 -5.97
N SER A 345 9.87 16.17 -6.65
CA SER A 345 11.02 16.17 -7.58
C SER A 345 12.34 15.89 -6.87
N LEU A 346 12.55 16.49 -5.69
CA LEU A 346 13.74 16.23 -4.87
C LEU A 346 13.79 14.77 -4.41
N ILE A 347 12.68 14.23 -3.88
CA ILE A 347 12.60 12.84 -3.42
C ILE A 347 12.80 11.86 -4.58
N ARG A 348 12.16 12.10 -5.74
CA ARG A 348 12.29 11.24 -6.93
C ARG A 348 13.73 11.15 -7.40
N GLU A 349 14.48 12.25 -7.28
CA GLU A 349 15.92 12.33 -7.56
C GLU A 349 16.79 11.92 -6.36
N GLN A 350 16.19 11.27 -5.36
CA GLN A 350 16.84 10.75 -4.17
C GLN A 350 17.59 11.82 -3.32
N VAL A 351 17.16 13.07 -3.40
CA VAL A 351 17.64 14.19 -2.57
C VAL A 351 16.84 14.27 -1.29
N SER A 352 17.52 14.21 -0.15
CA SER A 352 16.87 14.28 1.16
C SER A 352 16.20 15.63 1.40
N ILE A 353 14.94 15.58 1.82
CA ILE A 353 14.14 16.72 2.29
C ILE A 353 14.02 16.75 3.81
N LYS A 354 14.80 15.92 4.54
CA LYS A 354 14.74 15.81 6.01
C LYS A 354 14.95 17.15 6.71
N ASN A 355 15.84 18.00 6.19
CA ASN A 355 15.99 19.37 6.67
C ASN A 355 15.00 20.30 5.96
N ILE A 356 13.71 20.09 6.22
CA ILE A 356 12.63 20.82 5.55
C ILE A 356 12.66 22.32 5.85
N VAL A 357 13.09 22.72 7.06
CA VAL A 357 13.24 24.13 7.45
C VAL A 357 14.27 24.83 6.56
N TYR A 358 15.44 24.23 6.35
CA TYR A 358 16.45 24.78 5.45
C TYR A 358 15.97 24.88 3.99
N ILE A 359 15.15 23.93 3.55
CA ILE A 359 14.52 24.00 2.21
C ILE A 359 13.59 25.22 2.13
N PHE A 360 12.79 25.49 3.16
CA PHE A 360 11.93 26.67 3.22
C PHE A 360 12.71 27.98 3.29
N GLU A 361 13.84 28.02 4.02
CA GLU A 361 14.75 29.18 3.99
C GLU A 361 15.25 29.45 2.56
N LYS A 362 15.67 28.41 1.83
CA LYS A 362 16.13 28.55 0.44
C LYS A 362 15.01 28.88 -0.54
N LEU A 363 13.81 28.36 -0.32
CA LEU A 363 12.63 28.78 -1.08
C LEU A 363 12.37 30.27 -0.88
N ASN A 364 12.43 30.76 0.36
CA ASN A 364 12.26 32.17 0.67
C ASN A 364 13.34 33.06 0.03
N ASP A 365 14.59 32.57 -0.05
CA ASP A 365 15.70 33.28 -0.70
C ASP A 365 15.55 33.39 -2.23
N TYR A 366 14.96 32.38 -2.89
CA TYR A 366 15.03 32.24 -4.36
C TYR A 366 13.69 32.39 -5.10
N ALA A 367 12.56 32.12 -4.44
CA ALA A 367 11.24 32.07 -5.09
C ALA A 367 10.76 33.43 -5.64
N PRO A 368 11.00 34.59 -4.99
CA PRO A 368 10.55 35.89 -5.51
C PRO A 368 11.08 36.23 -6.92
N ASP A 369 12.29 35.76 -7.25
CA ASP A 369 13.03 36.16 -8.45
C ASP A 369 13.14 35.03 -9.50
N SER A 370 12.51 33.87 -9.27
CA SER A 370 12.72 32.69 -10.12
C SER A 370 11.42 32.07 -10.62
N PRO A 371 11.31 31.72 -11.91
CA PRO A 371 10.25 30.85 -12.38
C PRO A 371 10.38 29.45 -11.73
N LYS A 372 9.25 28.74 -11.60
CA LYS A 372 9.15 27.44 -10.92
C LYS A 372 10.22 26.42 -11.34
N ALA A 373 10.53 26.34 -12.63
CA ALA A 373 11.51 25.39 -13.18
C ALA A 373 12.94 25.66 -12.70
N ASP A 374 13.30 26.94 -12.50
CA ASP A 374 14.63 27.32 -12.03
C ASP A 374 14.77 27.20 -10.51
N LEU A 375 13.65 27.27 -9.79
CA LEU A 375 13.64 27.16 -8.34
C LEU A 375 14.20 25.79 -7.88
N ILE A 376 13.85 24.70 -8.56
CA ILE A 376 14.41 23.36 -8.27
C ILE A 376 15.93 23.34 -8.47
N LYS A 377 16.42 23.93 -9.57
CA LYS A 377 17.87 24.01 -9.86
C LYS A 377 18.60 24.74 -8.72
N ARG A 378 18.08 25.90 -8.30
CA ARG A 378 18.67 26.71 -7.22
C ARG A 378 18.64 26.00 -5.86
N ILE A 379 17.54 25.33 -5.52
CA ILE A 379 17.44 24.55 -4.27
C ILE A 379 18.45 23.41 -4.29
N ARG A 380 18.57 22.68 -5.40
CA ARG A 380 19.57 21.60 -5.51
C ARG A 380 20.99 22.11 -5.37
N LEU A 381 21.33 23.25 -5.97
CA LEU A 381 22.64 23.89 -5.76
C LEU A 381 22.88 24.22 -4.29
N ALA A 382 21.88 24.78 -3.59
CA ALA A 382 21.97 25.06 -2.15
C ALA A 382 22.09 23.79 -1.28
N LEU A 383 21.57 22.66 -1.77
CA LEU A 383 21.70 21.33 -1.18
C LEU A 383 22.94 20.55 -1.69
N GLY A 384 23.79 21.17 -2.51
CA GLY A 384 24.91 20.51 -3.20
C GLY A 384 25.83 19.72 -2.27
N ARG A 385 26.14 20.26 -1.08
CA ARG A 385 26.94 19.56 -0.06
C ARG A 385 26.30 18.25 0.40
N GLN A 386 24.98 18.24 0.60
CA GLN A 386 24.23 17.05 1.02
C GLN A 386 24.16 16.03 -0.12
N ILE A 387 23.88 16.49 -1.34
CA ILE A 387 23.84 15.65 -2.54
C ILE A 387 25.19 14.97 -2.75
N CYS A 388 26.29 15.72 -2.71
CA CYS A 388 27.63 15.18 -2.91
C CYS A 388 28.02 14.15 -1.83
N LYS A 389 27.69 14.43 -0.56
CA LYS A 389 27.99 13.52 0.55
C LYS A 389 27.37 12.13 0.36
N LYS A 390 26.23 12.04 -0.33
CA LYS A 390 25.56 10.76 -0.62
C LYS A 390 26.31 9.94 -1.69
N TYR A 391 26.95 10.60 -2.65
CA TYR A 391 27.52 9.94 -3.83
C TYR A 391 29.05 9.87 -3.85
N VAL A 392 29.72 10.44 -2.85
CA VAL A 392 31.17 10.37 -2.70
C VAL A 392 31.59 8.96 -2.28
N ASN A 393 32.64 8.45 -2.92
CA ASN A 393 33.21 7.15 -2.62
C ASN A 393 34.14 7.24 -1.38
N SER A 394 34.66 6.11 -0.90
CA SER A 394 35.59 6.04 0.24
C SER A 394 36.83 6.92 0.07
N ASP A 395 37.27 7.15 -1.17
CA ASP A 395 38.45 7.94 -1.51
C ASP A 395 38.18 9.45 -1.57
N GLY A 396 36.95 9.89 -1.28
CA GLY A 396 36.59 11.31 -1.32
C GLY A 396 36.34 11.86 -2.73
N VAL A 397 36.14 10.98 -3.71
CA VAL A 397 35.91 11.31 -5.13
C VAL A 397 34.53 10.85 -5.57
N ILE A 398 33.89 11.60 -6.48
CA ILE A 398 32.66 11.16 -7.15
C ILE A 398 33.03 10.62 -8.54
N SER A 399 32.98 9.30 -8.69
CA SER A 399 33.20 8.64 -9.98
C SER A 399 31.89 8.58 -10.77
N ALA A 400 31.87 9.11 -11.99
CA ALA A 400 30.66 9.22 -12.81
C ALA A 400 30.96 9.09 -14.31
N PHE A 401 29.91 8.86 -15.09
CA PHE A 401 29.92 9.02 -16.54
C PHE A 401 29.69 10.48 -16.92
N GLU A 402 30.23 10.89 -18.06
CA GLU A 402 29.98 12.20 -18.65
C GLU A 402 29.34 12.04 -20.03
N LEU A 403 28.43 12.95 -20.39
CA LEU A 403 27.88 13.00 -21.74
C LEU A 403 28.93 13.50 -22.73
N SER A 404 29.00 12.89 -23.91
CA SER A 404 29.85 13.43 -24.97
C SER A 404 29.42 14.82 -25.43
N GLU A 405 30.39 15.67 -25.81
CA GLU A 405 30.11 17.00 -26.36
C GLU A 405 29.17 16.92 -27.56
N LYS A 406 29.33 15.91 -28.43
CA LYS A 406 28.44 15.66 -29.58
C LYS A 406 27.00 15.39 -29.16
N THR A 407 26.81 14.63 -28.09
CA THR A 407 25.49 14.39 -27.54
C THR A 407 24.92 15.71 -27.02
N LEU A 408 25.71 16.49 -26.29
CA LEU A 408 25.26 17.76 -25.73
C LEU A 408 24.91 18.80 -26.80
N ASP A 409 25.71 18.89 -27.87
CA ASP A 409 25.49 19.79 -29.01
C ASP A 409 24.17 19.50 -29.72
N SER A 410 23.74 18.23 -29.75
CA SER A 410 22.43 17.86 -30.31
C SER A 410 21.23 18.35 -29.48
N PHE A 411 21.46 18.74 -28.23
CA PHE A 411 20.49 19.42 -27.36
C PHE A 411 20.70 20.94 -27.32
N GLY A 412 21.80 21.43 -27.89
CA GLY A 412 22.08 22.84 -28.03
C GLY A 412 21.04 23.51 -28.92
N PRO A 413 20.80 24.81 -28.73
CA PRO A 413 19.88 25.56 -29.58
C PRO A 413 20.49 25.66 -30.98
N ASP A 414 20.06 24.82 -31.91
CA ASP A 414 19.98 25.25 -33.30
C ASP A 414 18.92 26.35 -33.33
N ALA A 415 19.41 27.58 -33.43
CA ALA A 415 18.66 28.81 -33.35
C ALA A 415 17.61 28.90 -34.47
N ASP A 416 16.34 28.82 -34.09
CA ASP A 416 15.31 29.65 -34.69
C ASP A 416 14.61 30.37 -33.53
N GLU A 417 14.87 31.67 -33.43
CA GLU A 417 14.25 32.61 -32.49
C GLU A 417 12.79 32.83 -32.86
N ASP A 418 11.90 31.85 -32.68
CA ASP A 418 10.46 32.10 -32.68
C ASP A 418 9.73 30.91 -32.00
N ASP A 419 9.15 31.19 -30.84
CA ASP A 419 8.18 30.42 -30.06
C ASP A 419 8.57 29.04 -29.48
N ASP A 420 8.45 28.95 -28.14
CA ASP A 420 8.51 27.75 -27.29
C ASP A 420 9.61 26.72 -27.59
N TYR A 421 10.68 26.74 -26.77
CA TYR A 421 11.77 25.75 -26.74
C TYR A 421 11.26 24.33 -26.46
N ILE A 422 10.63 23.68 -27.44
CA ILE A 422 10.35 22.25 -27.41
C ILE A 422 11.61 21.56 -27.90
N VAL A 423 12.48 21.20 -26.96
CA VAL A 423 13.56 20.23 -27.22
C VAL A 423 12.88 18.94 -27.70
N ARG A 424 12.93 18.67 -29.01
CA ARG A 424 12.38 17.46 -29.61
C ARG A 424 13.30 16.29 -29.33
N ILE A 425 13.11 15.66 -28.20
CA ILE A 425 13.82 14.44 -27.85
C ILE A 425 13.06 13.27 -28.45
N ASP A 426 13.65 12.65 -29.47
CA ASP A 426 13.15 11.38 -29.98
C ASP A 426 13.31 10.30 -28.88
N SER A 427 12.26 9.52 -28.64
CA SER A 427 12.31 8.38 -27.72
C SER A 427 13.41 7.39 -28.10
N SER A 428 13.75 7.31 -29.40
CA SER A 428 14.85 6.49 -29.90
C SER A 428 16.22 6.93 -29.38
N PHE A 429 16.40 8.22 -29.06
CA PHE A 429 17.66 8.73 -28.51
C PHE A 429 17.82 8.32 -27.04
N ALA A 430 16.78 8.54 -26.23
CA ALA A 430 16.81 8.21 -24.80
C ALA A 430 17.07 6.71 -24.56
N GLU A 431 16.43 5.85 -25.35
CA GLU A 431 16.64 4.40 -25.31
C GLU A 431 18.09 4.02 -25.67
N LYS A 432 18.65 4.60 -26.74
CA LYS A 432 20.05 4.36 -27.14
C LYS A 432 21.03 4.83 -26.07
N LEU A 433 20.77 5.99 -25.47
CA LEU A 433 21.61 6.53 -24.40
C LEU A 433 21.56 5.62 -23.16
N ALA A 434 20.37 5.21 -22.74
CA ALA A 434 20.18 4.26 -21.64
C ALA A 434 20.90 2.93 -21.91
N ALA A 435 20.78 2.38 -23.11
CA ALA A 435 21.47 1.15 -23.51
C ALA A 435 23.00 1.28 -23.47
N LYS A 436 23.55 2.44 -23.88
CA LYS A 436 24.98 2.72 -23.75
C LYS A 436 25.42 2.80 -22.29
N ILE A 437 24.65 3.49 -21.44
CA ILE A 437 24.92 3.58 -20.01
C ILE A 437 24.95 2.18 -19.41
N ILE A 438 23.92 1.34 -19.64
CA ILE A 438 23.89 -0.05 -19.14
C ILE A 438 25.12 -0.85 -19.61
N LYS A 439 25.49 -0.73 -20.89
CA LYS A 439 26.66 -1.44 -21.43
C LYS A 439 27.95 -0.99 -20.75
N LYS A 440 28.12 0.31 -20.53
CA LYS A 440 29.28 0.88 -19.83
C LYS A 440 29.28 0.51 -18.36
N SER A 441 28.15 0.60 -17.68
CA SER A 441 27.97 0.14 -16.30
C SER A 441 28.44 -1.31 -16.12
N LYS A 442 28.03 -2.22 -17.01
CA LYS A 442 28.48 -3.62 -16.99
C LYS A 442 29.98 -3.78 -17.27
N GLN A 443 30.55 -2.95 -18.15
CA GLN A 443 31.98 -3.00 -18.47
C GLN A 443 32.85 -2.59 -17.27
N TYR A 444 32.38 -1.66 -16.45
CA TYR A 444 33.10 -1.13 -15.29
C TYR A 444 32.59 -1.69 -13.95
N GLU A 445 31.69 -2.69 -13.97
CA GLU A 445 31.09 -3.32 -12.78
C GLU A 445 30.41 -2.32 -11.84
N ILE A 446 29.72 -1.33 -12.42
CA ILE A 446 28.99 -0.28 -11.69
C ILE A 446 27.51 -0.63 -11.64
N SER A 447 26.99 -0.93 -10.44
CA SER A 447 25.56 -1.20 -10.24
C SER A 447 24.69 0.06 -10.36
N SER A 448 25.14 1.19 -9.77
CA SER A 448 24.39 2.45 -9.73
C SER A 448 25.08 3.55 -10.56
N PRO A 449 24.76 3.69 -11.86
CA PRO A 449 25.39 4.68 -12.72
C PRO A 449 25.09 6.10 -12.27
N LYS A 450 26.13 6.93 -12.25
CA LYS A 450 26.03 8.38 -12.05
C LYS A 450 26.37 9.07 -13.37
N LEU A 451 25.55 10.03 -13.79
CA LEU A 451 25.76 10.81 -15.00
C LEU A 451 25.94 12.29 -14.64
N ILE A 452 26.99 12.90 -15.16
CA ILE A 452 27.25 14.33 -15.00
C ILE A 452 26.84 15.05 -16.28
N VAL A 453 26.03 16.09 -16.09
CA VAL A 453 25.48 16.92 -17.17
C VAL A 453 25.53 18.40 -16.77
N PRO A 454 25.44 19.36 -17.71
CA PRO A 454 25.27 20.76 -17.35
C PRO A 454 23.96 21.01 -16.60
N LEU A 455 23.96 22.00 -15.70
CA LEU A 455 22.80 22.33 -14.85
C LEU A 455 21.48 22.50 -15.63
N GLU A 456 21.54 23.11 -16.81
CA GLU A 456 20.35 23.40 -17.63
C GLU A 456 19.61 22.14 -18.09
N TYR A 457 20.33 21.06 -18.37
CA TYR A 457 19.75 19.81 -18.91
C TYR A 457 19.53 18.74 -17.84
N ARG A 458 19.90 19.01 -16.59
CA ARG A 458 19.94 18.00 -15.53
C ARG A 458 18.60 17.33 -15.26
N HIS A 459 17.54 18.11 -15.05
CA HIS A 459 16.21 17.57 -14.78
C HIS A 459 15.64 16.80 -15.99
N LEU A 460 15.93 17.30 -17.19
CA LEU A 460 15.52 16.71 -18.45
C LEU A 460 16.14 15.32 -18.63
N PHE A 461 17.48 15.21 -18.52
CA PHE A 461 18.17 13.91 -18.60
C PHE A 461 17.72 12.94 -17.51
N PHE A 462 17.51 13.43 -16.28
CA PHE A 462 16.96 12.59 -15.22
C PHE A 462 15.61 12.02 -15.61
N THR A 463 14.66 12.87 -16.03
CA THR A 463 13.28 12.46 -16.37
C THR A 463 13.23 11.51 -17.56
N LEU A 464 14.12 11.68 -18.55
CA LEU A 464 14.19 10.79 -19.70
C LEU A 464 14.78 9.43 -19.33
N LEU A 465 15.92 9.44 -18.63
CA LEU A 465 16.65 8.22 -18.30
C LEU A 465 15.95 7.41 -17.20
N SER A 466 15.25 8.05 -16.27
CA SER A 466 14.51 7.37 -15.19
C SER A 466 13.39 6.46 -15.70
N ASN A 467 12.96 6.64 -16.96
CA ASN A 467 11.97 5.76 -17.58
C ASN A 467 12.58 4.43 -18.05
N TYR A 468 13.88 4.42 -18.37
CA TYR A 468 14.59 3.25 -18.90
C TYR A 468 15.56 2.63 -17.88
N LEU A 469 16.03 3.42 -16.91
CA LEU A 469 16.99 3.04 -15.88
C LEU A 469 16.36 3.27 -14.51
N ASN A 470 16.26 2.20 -13.72
CA ASN A 470 15.62 2.27 -12.40
C ASN A 470 16.54 2.88 -11.33
N ASP A 471 17.87 2.86 -11.51
CA ASP A 471 18.86 3.33 -10.52
C ASP A 471 19.86 4.35 -11.10
N ILE A 472 19.39 5.26 -11.96
CA ILE A 472 20.22 6.33 -12.53
C ILE A 472 20.26 7.56 -11.61
N THR A 473 21.47 8.03 -11.30
CA THR A 473 21.66 9.32 -10.64
C THR A 473 22.17 10.33 -11.66
N VAL A 474 21.50 11.48 -11.80
CA VAL A 474 21.95 12.57 -12.67
C VAL A 474 22.32 13.78 -11.82
N LEU A 475 23.59 14.19 -11.91
CA LEU A 475 24.17 15.29 -11.15
C LEU A 475 24.64 16.39 -12.10
N SER A 476 24.64 17.63 -11.63
CA SER A 476 25.27 18.72 -12.38
C SER A 476 26.72 18.98 -11.95
N ARG A 477 27.54 19.48 -12.87
CA ARG A 477 28.93 19.86 -12.56
C ARG A 477 28.97 21.01 -11.55
N GLU A 478 28.00 21.90 -11.60
CA GLU A 478 27.81 23.04 -10.71
C GLU A 478 27.39 22.62 -9.30
N GLU A 479 26.61 21.55 -9.16
CA GLU A 479 26.26 20.97 -7.85
C GLU A 479 27.49 20.34 -7.15
N ILE A 480 28.42 19.76 -7.93
CA ILE A 480 29.55 18.99 -7.40
C ILE A 480 30.82 19.82 -7.22
N GLY A 481 31.13 20.69 -8.19
CA GLY A 481 32.46 21.23 -8.44
C GLY A 481 33.06 22.07 -7.30
N CYS A 482 32.25 22.51 -6.34
CA CYS A 482 32.71 23.27 -5.18
C CYS A 482 33.01 22.40 -3.94
N HIS A 483 32.65 21.12 -3.94
CA HIS A 483 32.65 20.29 -2.74
C HIS A 483 33.61 19.10 -2.81
N TYR A 484 33.62 18.38 -3.93
CA TYR A 484 34.43 17.17 -4.11
C TYR A 484 34.98 17.07 -5.53
N PRO A 485 36.17 16.47 -5.71
CA PRO A 485 36.68 16.15 -7.04
C PRO A 485 35.79 15.12 -7.75
N VAL A 486 35.69 15.28 -9.06
CA VAL A 486 34.98 14.36 -9.96
C VAL A 486 35.99 13.55 -10.75
N GLU A 487 35.79 12.25 -10.81
CA GLU A 487 36.52 11.34 -11.70
C GLU A 487 35.58 10.84 -12.80
N ILE A 488 35.96 11.07 -14.05
CA ILE A 488 35.18 10.64 -15.20
C ILE A 488 35.64 9.23 -15.58
N ILE A 489 34.75 8.26 -15.38
CA ILE A 489 35.03 6.83 -15.66
C ILE A 489 35.02 6.58 -17.17
N ALA A 490 34.02 7.12 -17.84
CA ALA A 490 33.86 7.03 -19.28
C ALA A 490 32.92 8.13 -19.81
N GLU A 491 33.08 8.42 -21.09
CA GLU A 491 32.18 9.25 -21.88
C GLU A 491 31.09 8.39 -22.55
N VAL A 492 29.86 8.90 -22.65
CA VAL A 492 28.66 8.19 -23.14
C VAL A 492 27.99 8.86 -24.35
#